data_AF-A0A7W8DL82-F1
#
_entry.id   AF-A0A7W8DL82-F1
#
_cell.length_a   1.000
_cell.length_b   1.000
_cell.length_c   1.000
_cell.angle_alpha   90.00
_cell.angle_beta   90.00
_cell.angle_gamma   90.00
#
_symmetry.space_group_name_H-M   'P 1'
#
loop_
_entity.id
_entity.type
_entity.pdbx_description
1 polymer ?
#
loop_
_entity_poly.entity_id
_entity_poly.type
_entity_poly.pdbx_seq_one_letter_code
_entity_poly.pdbx_strand_id
1 'polypeptide(L)'
;MNPRISTTLNKEDVELIFKEVNRIWFQAGIRFELECIDNLQALEIPEKRWYIKDRNWVKAAIPTEHFSATAIDVCFVKDMGPNGFFYGEPVVVCEKPEYHPVAGGSDNPVARVAAHELGHVLFLQHRQEHTNLMASGKNGILLNAQEIKDARRRALEILGKKPES
;
A
#
# COMPACT_ATOMS: atom_id res chain seq x y z
N MET A 1 -11.37 11.45 18.78
CA MET A 1 -10.76 10.63 17.70
C MET A 1 -11.03 11.30 16.36
N ASN A 2 -10.01 11.51 15.52
CA ASN A 2 -10.19 12.14 14.21
C ASN A 2 -10.83 11.11 13.24
N PRO A 3 -12.02 11.38 12.66
CA PRO A 3 -12.72 10.42 11.79
C PRO A 3 -11.98 10.10 10.48
N ARG A 4 -10.91 10.82 10.15
CA ARG A 4 -10.10 10.58 8.94
C ARG A 4 -9.07 9.45 9.10
N ILE A 5 -8.65 9.15 10.33
CA ILE A 5 -7.69 8.07 10.66
C ILE A 5 -8.35 6.79 11.15
N SER A 6 -9.67 6.78 11.30
CA SER A 6 -10.42 5.52 11.43
C SER A 6 -10.45 4.79 10.09
N THR A 7 -10.82 3.52 10.09
CA THR A 7 -11.19 2.75 8.88
C THR A 7 -12.56 2.11 9.11
N THR A 8 -13.31 1.86 8.03
CA THR A 8 -14.51 1.02 8.11
C THR A 8 -14.29 -0.39 7.55
N LEU A 9 -13.10 -0.67 7.02
CA LEU A 9 -12.70 -2.00 6.57
C LEU A 9 -12.59 -2.96 7.75
N ASN A 10 -13.19 -4.13 7.60
CA ASN A 10 -13.07 -5.24 8.53
C ASN A 10 -12.02 -6.26 8.02
N LYS A 11 -11.86 -7.34 8.78
CA LYS A 11 -10.91 -8.42 8.44
C LYS A 11 -11.17 -9.04 7.06
N GLU A 12 -12.42 -9.34 6.73
CA GLU A 12 -12.81 -9.95 5.45
C GLU A 12 -12.50 -9.01 4.28
N ASP A 13 -12.72 -7.70 4.45
CA ASP A 13 -12.36 -6.70 3.45
C ASP A 13 -10.85 -6.70 3.18
N VAL A 14 -10.03 -6.73 4.25
CA VAL A 14 -8.56 -6.77 4.13
C VAL A 14 -8.09 -8.06 3.43
N GLU A 15 -8.70 -9.20 3.76
CA GLU A 15 -8.39 -10.48 3.08
C GLU A 15 -8.72 -10.44 1.59
N LEU A 16 -9.88 -9.86 1.21
CA LEU A 16 -10.26 -9.67 -0.19
C LEU A 16 -9.34 -8.70 -0.93
N ILE A 17 -8.94 -7.60 -0.27
CA ILE A 17 -7.95 -6.66 -0.78
C ILE A 17 -6.64 -7.39 -1.09
N PHE A 18 -6.12 -8.17 -0.14
CA PHE A 18 -4.85 -8.88 -0.34
C PHE A 18 -4.94 -10.04 -1.33
N LYS A 19 -6.12 -10.64 -1.52
CA LYS A 19 -6.35 -11.58 -2.62
C LYS A 19 -6.15 -10.91 -3.99
N GLU A 20 -6.65 -9.69 -4.16
CA GLU A 20 -6.46 -8.90 -5.39
C GLU A 20 -5.03 -8.38 -5.53
N VAL A 21 -4.40 -7.89 -4.44
CA VAL A 21 -2.98 -7.52 -4.43
C VAL A 21 -2.13 -8.68 -4.94
N ASN A 22 -2.37 -9.89 -4.43
CA ASN A 22 -1.65 -11.09 -4.86
C ASN A 22 -1.94 -11.49 -6.31
N ARG A 23 -3.16 -11.25 -6.81
CA ARG A 23 -3.47 -11.43 -8.24
C ARG A 23 -2.66 -10.48 -9.12
N ILE A 24 -2.52 -9.22 -8.71
CA ILE A 24 -1.71 -8.22 -9.42
C ILE A 24 -0.23 -8.63 -9.40
N TRP A 25 0.31 -9.00 -8.24
CA TRP A 25 1.71 -9.35 -8.07
C TRP A 25 2.10 -10.74 -8.60
N PHE A 26 1.12 -11.58 -8.93
CA PHE A 26 1.34 -12.89 -9.56
C PHE A 26 2.18 -12.80 -10.85
N GLN A 27 2.05 -11.72 -11.64
CA GLN A 27 2.89 -11.51 -12.83
C GLN A 27 4.39 -11.46 -12.52
N ALA A 28 4.76 -11.02 -11.31
CA ALA A 28 6.12 -11.02 -10.81
C ALA A 28 6.46 -12.27 -9.99
N GLY A 29 5.54 -13.23 -9.83
CA GLY A 29 5.74 -14.41 -8.98
C GLY A 29 5.95 -14.06 -7.50
N ILE A 30 5.43 -12.90 -7.05
CA ILE A 30 5.53 -12.44 -5.66
C ILE A 30 4.16 -12.61 -5.01
N ARG A 31 4.17 -13.08 -3.76
CA ARG A 31 2.99 -13.21 -2.92
C ARG A 31 3.26 -12.54 -1.57
N PHE A 32 2.34 -11.70 -1.13
CA PHE A 32 2.29 -11.11 0.19
C PHE A 32 1.35 -11.95 1.06
N GLU A 33 1.89 -12.54 2.12
CA GLU A 33 1.12 -13.34 3.08
C GLU A 33 0.70 -12.46 4.26
N LEU A 34 -0.56 -12.62 4.68
CA LEU A 34 -1.09 -11.90 5.84
C LEU A 34 -0.71 -12.66 7.10
N GLU A 35 0.19 -12.10 7.91
CA GLU A 35 0.56 -12.67 9.21
C GLU A 35 -0.46 -12.34 10.30
N CYS A 36 -0.90 -11.09 10.37
CA CYS A 36 -1.85 -10.60 11.36
C CYS A 36 -2.73 -9.49 10.76
N ILE A 37 -3.96 -9.37 11.26
CA ILE A 37 -4.86 -8.24 10.99
C ILE A 37 -5.39 -7.79 12.35
N ASP A 38 -5.13 -6.54 12.71
CA ASP A 38 -5.53 -5.96 13.99
C ASP A 38 -6.11 -4.55 13.83
N ASN A 39 -6.81 -4.07 14.86
CA ASN A 39 -7.31 -2.70 14.94
C ASN A 39 -6.47 -1.91 15.94
N LEU A 40 -5.76 -0.91 15.45
CA LEU A 40 -4.93 -0.04 16.30
C LEU A 40 -5.70 1.22 16.69
N GLN A 41 -5.61 1.59 17.98
CA GLN A 41 -6.08 2.88 18.44
C GLN A 41 -5.08 3.95 18.03
N ALA A 42 -5.48 4.85 17.13
CA ALA A 42 -4.62 5.95 16.71
C ALA A 42 -4.29 6.90 17.87
N LEU A 43 -3.06 7.43 17.85
CA LEU A 43 -2.55 8.39 18.82
C LEU A 43 -3.32 9.72 18.74
N GLU A 44 -3.43 10.41 19.87
CA GLU A 44 -4.05 11.72 19.91
C GLU A 44 -3.21 12.77 19.18
N ILE A 45 -3.83 13.46 18.23
CA ILE A 45 -3.22 14.55 17.47
C ILE A 45 -3.99 15.86 17.70
N PRO A 46 -3.31 17.02 17.86
CA PRO A 46 -3.97 18.29 18.06
C PRO A 46 -4.98 18.64 16.96
N GLU A 47 -6.15 19.15 17.33
CA GLU A 47 -7.28 19.43 16.42
C GLU A 47 -6.93 20.34 15.24
N LYS A 48 -6.01 21.30 15.45
CA LYS A 48 -5.54 22.22 14.41
C LYS A 48 -4.91 21.51 13.20
N ARG A 49 -4.47 20.25 13.35
CA ARG A 49 -3.89 19.45 12.26
C ARG A 49 -4.92 18.66 11.45
N TRP A 50 -6.18 18.57 11.91
CA TRP A 50 -7.20 17.74 11.27
C TRP A 50 -7.62 18.23 9.88
N TYR A 51 -7.50 19.54 9.62
CA TYR A 51 -7.95 20.17 8.38
C TYR A 51 -6.90 20.17 7.26
N ILE A 52 -5.64 19.85 7.57
CA ILE A 52 -4.55 19.86 6.59
C ILE A 52 -4.56 18.53 5.85
N LYS A 53 -4.67 18.51 4.53
CA LYS A 53 -4.46 17.29 3.71
C LYS A 53 -2.95 17.04 3.55
N ASP A 54 -2.28 16.65 4.63
CA ASP A 54 -0.84 16.35 4.64
C ASP A 54 -0.56 14.98 5.29
N ARG A 55 0.05 14.07 4.54
CA ARG A 55 0.50 12.76 5.05
C ARG A 55 1.25 12.80 6.40
N ASN A 56 1.95 13.90 6.71
CA ASN A 56 2.75 14.00 7.92
C ASN A 56 1.92 13.88 9.20
N TRP A 57 0.67 14.36 9.22
CA TRP A 57 -0.16 14.25 10.41
C TRP A 57 -0.70 12.82 10.61
N VAL A 58 -0.94 12.09 9.52
CA VAL A 58 -1.34 10.67 9.59
C VAL A 58 -0.20 9.84 10.16
N LYS A 59 1.03 10.06 9.69
CA LYS A 59 2.22 9.41 10.24
C LYS A 59 2.36 9.65 11.75
N ALA A 60 2.07 10.86 12.22
CA ALA A 60 2.13 11.20 13.65
C ALA A 60 1.01 10.55 14.49
N ALA A 61 -0.06 10.06 13.86
CA ALA A 61 -1.18 9.42 14.54
C ALA A 61 -1.06 7.89 14.60
N ILE A 62 -0.10 7.30 13.89
CA ILE A 62 0.09 5.85 13.81
C ILE A 62 0.94 5.38 15.01
N PRO A 63 0.46 4.42 15.83
CA PRO A 63 1.20 3.89 16.97
C PRO A 63 2.20 2.81 16.50
N THR A 64 3.37 3.25 16.01
CA THR A 64 4.40 2.39 15.40
C THR A 64 5.02 1.38 16.38
N GLU A 65 4.82 1.54 17.68
CA GLU A 65 5.29 0.59 18.71
C GLU A 65 4.66 -0.81 18.60
N HIS A 66 3.56 -0.95 17.86
CA HIS A 66 2.89 -2.21 17.60
C HIS A 66 3.39 -2.93 16.32
N PHE A 67 4.32 -2.32 15.58
CA PHE A 67 4.75 -2.83 14.28
C PHE A 67 5.75 -3.97 14.39
N SER A 68 5.74 -4.81 13.37
CA SER A 68 6.55 -6.01 13.29
C SER A 68 7.98 -5.64 12.92
N ALA A 69 8.95 -6.21 13.63
CA ALA A 69 10.36 -6.07 13.26
C ALA A 69 10.74 -6.87 11.99
N THR A 70 9.85 -7.75 11.51
CA THR A 70 10.16 -8.72 10.45
C THR A 70 9.13 -8.75 9.31
N ALA A 71 8.04 -7.99 9.41
CA ALA A 71 6.99 -7.94 8.40
C ALA A 71 6.85 -6.53 7.83
N ILE A 72 6.00 -6.39 6.81
CA ILE A 72 5.64 -5.09 6.24
C ILE A 72 4.33 -4.66 6.88
N ASP A 73 4.36 -3.62 7.71
CA ASP A 73 3.14 -3.06 8.28
C ASP A 73 2.36 -2.21 7.27
N VAL A 74 1.07 -2.52 7.11
CA VAL A 74 0.14 -1.84 6.20
C VAL A 74 -1.06 -1.31 7.01
N CYS A 75 -1.24 0.01 7.02
CA CYS A 75 -2.35 0.66 7.70
C CYS A 75 -3.40 1.16 6.71
N PHE A 76 -4.67 0.90 7.00
CA PHE A 76 -5.79 1.46 6.25
C PHE A 76 -6.42 2.61 7.03
N VAL A 77 -6.63 3.74 6.36
CA VAL A 77 -7.25 4.95 6.94
C VAL A 77 -8.32 5.51 6.01
N LYS A 78 -9.33 6.17 6.55
CA LYS A 78 -10.50 6.64 5.80
C LYS A 78 -10.18 7.75 4.80
N ASP A 79 -9.37 8.72 5.19
CA ASP A 79 -8.96 9.85 4.35
C ASP A 79 -7.65 10.46 4.86
N MET A 80 -6.72 10.74 3.96
CA MET A 80 -5.44 11.36 4.33
C MET A 80 -4.98 12.47 3.37
N GLY A 81 -5.73 12.73 2.30
CA GLY A 81 -5.28 13.58 1.19
C GLY A 81 -4.80 12.76 -0.02
N PRO A 82 -3.64 12.07 0.02
CA PRO A 82 -3.26 11.13 -1.03
C PRO A 82 -4.00 9.79 -0.90
N ASN A 83 -3.98 9.00 -1.97
CA ASN A 83 -4.55 7.64 -1.95
C ASN A 83 -3.70 6.66 -1.15
N GLY A 84 -2.39 6.83 -1.15
CA GLY A 84 -1.42 5.93 -0.53
C GLY A 84 -0.13 6.68 -0.27
N PHE A 85 0.69 6.18 0.64
CA PHE A 85 2.11 6.54 0.69
C PHE A 85 2.95 5.46 1.37
N PHE A 86 4.24 5.43 0.98
CA PHE A 86 5.30 4.68 1.66
C PHE A 86 6.58 5.53 1.74
N TYR A 87 7.10 5.74 2.97
CA TYR A 87 8.34 6.48 3.25
C TYR A 87 9.18 5.77 4.32
N GLY A 88 9.54 4.51 4.06
CA GLY A 88 10.32 3.68 4.99
C GLY A 88 9.43 2.71 5.76
N GLU A 89 8.51 3.24 6.58
CA GLU A 89 7.49 2.46 7.30
C GLU A 89 6.47 3.40 7.97
N PRO A 90 5.18 3.03 8.09
CA PRO A 90 4.50 1.90 7.42
C PRO A 90 4.07 2.25 5.99
N VAL A 91 3.49 1.26 5.28
CA VAL A 91 2.63 1.53 4.13
C VAL A 91 1.29 2.05 4.64
N VAL A 92 0.79 3.15 4.09
CA VAL A 92 -0.53 3.68 4.44
C VAL A 92 -1.40 3.74 3.20
N VAL A 93 -2.62 3.26 3.31
CA VAL A 93 -3.60 3.18 2.21
C VAL A 93 -4.90 3.86 2.61
N CYS A 94 -5.40 4.73 1.74
CA CYS A 94 -6.70 5.35 1.87
C CYS A 94 -7.79 4.33 1.49
N GLU A 95 -8.83 4.24 2.31
CA GLU A 95 -10.01 3.40 2.08
C GLU A 95 -10.85 3.89 0.89
N LYS A 96 -10.76 5.19 0.56
CA LYS A 96 -11.53 5.82 -0.52
C LYS A 96 -10.61 6.51 -1.52
N PRO A 97 -9.81 5.73 -2.28
CA PRO A 97 -8.88 6.32 -3.23
C PRO A 97 -9.60 6.88 -4.46
N GLU A 98 -9.12 8.03 -4.93
CA GLU A 98 -9.60 8.67 -6.17
C GLU A 98 -8.70 8.27 -7.34
N TYR A 99 -9.27 7.85 -8.48
CA TYR A 99 -8.47 7.39 -9.60
C TYR A 99 -9.16 7.63 -10.94
N HIS A 100 -8.36 7.65 -12.01
CA HIS A 100 -8.86 7.61 -13.37
C HIS A 100 -8.85 6.17 -13.89
N PRO A 101 -10.00 5.65 -14.35
CA PRO A 101 -10.10 4.29 -14.86
C PRO A 101 -9.35 4.14 -16.19
N VAL A 102 -8.75 2.96 -16.38
CA VAL A 102 -8.11 2.53 -17.62
C VAL A 102 -8.59 1.13 -18.00
N ALA A 103 -8.57 0.81 -19.29
CA ALA A 103 -8.95 -0.52 -19.77
C ALA A 103 -8.01 -1.59 -19.18
N GLY A 104 -8.58 -2.66 -18.62
CA GLY A 104 -7.83 -3.73 -17.97
C GLY A 104 -7.21 -3.36 -16.61
N GLY A 105 -7.61 -2.23 -16.03
CA GLY A 105 -7.26 -1.86 -14.65
C GLY A 105 -7.98 -2.72 -13.61
N SER A 106 -7.65 -2.51 -12.33
CA SER A 106 -8.34 -3.18 -11.21
C SER A 106 -9.69 -2.51 -10.92
N ASP A 107 -10.70 -3.33 -10.63
CA ASP A 107 -12.01 -2.89 -10.14
C ASP A 107 -12.02 -2.63 -8.62
N ASN A 108 -10.98 -3.07 -7.91
CA ASN A 108 -10.80 -2.78 -6.48
C ASN A 108 -9.69 -1.72 -6.32
N PRO A 109 -10.04 -0.43 -6.16
CA PRO A 109 -9.07 0.63 -6.17
C PRO A 109 -8.23 0.67 -4.88
N VAL A 110 -8.75 0.19 -3.75
CA VAL A 110 -7.98 0.06 -2.49
C VAL A 110 -6.88 -0.98 -2.66
N ALA A 111 -7.22 -2.15 -3.21
CA ALA A 111 -6.24 -3.20 -3.51
C ALA A 111 -5.19 -2.74 -4.52
N ARG A 112 -5.60 -2.00 -5.54
CA ARG A 112 -4.65 -1.43 -6.50
C ARG A 112 -3.67 -0.47 -5.82
N VAL A 113 -4.16 0.42 -4.96
CA VAL A 113 -3.29 1.35 -4.23
C VAL A 113 -2.37 0.61 -3.29
N ALA A 114 -2.88 -0.36 -2.53
CA ALA A 114 -2.02 -1.21 -1.69
C ALA A 114 -0.92 -1.90 -2.52
N ALA A 115 -1.27 -2.46 -3.68
CA ALA A 115 -0.31 -3.08 -4.59
C ALA A 115 0.73 -2.08 -5.13
N HIS A 116 0.33 -0.83 -5.40
CA HIS A 116 1.22 0.25 -5.82
C HIS A 116 2.22 0.63 -4.72
N GLU A 117 1.75 0.86 -3.49
CA GLU A 117 2.63 1.22 -2.38
C GLU A 117 3.59 0.08 -2.01
N LEU A 118 3.13 -1.18 -2.09
CA LEU A 118 4.01 -2.35 -1.98
C LEU A 118 5.07 -2.40 -3.09
N GLY A 119 4.79 -1.81 -4.26
CA GLY A 119 5.78 -1.61 -5.31
C GLY A 119 6.93 -0.71 -4.85
N HIS A 120 6.63 0.35 -4.09
CA HIS A 120 7.65 1.20 -3.49
C HIS A 120 8.47 0.50 -2.40
N VAL A 121 7.85 -0.39 -1.61
CA VAL A 121 8.59 -1.28 -0.68
C VAL A 121 9.61 -2.13 -1.45
N LEU A 122 9.22 -2.61 -2.63
CA LEU A 122 10.07 -3.35 -3.56
C LEU A 122 10.97 -2.46 -4.44
N PHE A 123 11.14 -1.18 -4.07
CA PHE A 123 12.00 -0.17 -4.71
C PHE A 123 11.61 0.22 -6.15
N LEU A 124 10.41 -0.14 -6.60
CA LEU A 124 9.92 0.33 -7.88
C LEU A 124 9.63 1.84 -7.83
N GLN A 125 10.06 2.53 -8.88
CA GLN A 125 9.81 3.95 -9.08
C GLN A 125 8.55 4.15 -9.91
N HIS A 126 7.99 5.36 -9.86
CA HIS A 126 6.86 5.71 -10.69
C HIS A 126 7.17 5.56 -12.19
N ARG A 127 6.19 5.04 -12.93
CA ARG A 127 6.17 5.05 -14.39
C ARG A 127 4.77 5.40 -14.86
N GLN A 128 4.63 6.58 -15.47
CA GLN A 128 3.32 7.19 -15.73
C GLN A 128 2.57 6.64 -16.97
N GLU A 129 2.89 5.42 -17.38
CA GLU A 129 2.15 4.72 -18.43
C GLU A 129 0.76 4.33 -17.89
N HIS A 130 -0.32 4.60 -18.62
CA HIS A 130 -1.67 4.54 -18.05
C HIS A 130 -2.06 3.20 -17.45
N THR A 131 -1.64 2.10 -18.08
CA THR A 131 -1.93 0.73 -17.63
C THR A 131 -0.97 0.19 -16.59
N ASN A 132 0.07 0.95 -16.23
CA ASN A 132 1.12 0.50 -15.33
C ASN A 132 0.70 0.55 -13.85
N LEU A 133 1.16 -0.43 -13.07
CA LEU A 133 0.94 -0.49 -11.63
C LEU A 133 1.58 0.70 -10.89
N MET A 134 2.73 1.18 -11.36
CA MET A 134 3.46 2.31 -10.75
C MET A 134 3.06 3.67 -11.31
N ALA A 135 1.97 3.78 -12.09
CA ALA A 135 1.39 5.07 -12.47
C ALA A 135 0.60 5.67 -11.29
N SER A 136 0.70 6.97 -11.07
CA SER A 136 -0.03 7.62 -9.97
C SER A 136 -1.43 8.05 -10.43
N GLY A 137 -2.43 7.94 -9.55
CA GLY A 137 -3.81 8.39 -9.82
C GLY A 137 -4.56 7.59 -10.92
N LYS A 138 -4.08 6.41 -11.28
CA LYS A 138 -4.71 5.48 -12.24
C LYS A 138 -5.03 4.14 -11.56
N ASN A 139 -5.86 3.30 -12.18
CA ASN A 139 -6.10 1.91 -11.72
C ASN A 139 -5.39 0.83 -12.57
N GLY A 140 -4.37 1.20 -13.36
CA GLY A 140 -3.54 0.23 -14.08
C GLY A 140 -2.82 -0.75 -13.14
N ILE A 141 -2.53 -1.96 -13.63
CA ILE A 141 -1.98 -3.08 -12.85
C ILE A 141 -0.76 -3.75 -13.48
N LEU A 142 -0.31 -3.32 -14.66
CA LEU A 142 0.74 -4.02 -15.40
C LEU A 142 2.14 -3.61 -14.96
N LEU A 143 3.04 -4.57 -14.88
CA LEU A 143 4.48 -4.37 -14.75
C LEU A 143 5.18 -4.78 -16.04
N ASN A 144 6.26 -4.09 -16.39
CA ASN A 144 7.14 -4.50 -17.46
C ASN A 144 8.20 -5.49 -16.96
N ALA A 145 8.99 -6.03 -17.88
CA ALA A 145 10.02 -7.01 -17.56
C ALA A 145 11.09 -6.48 -16.58
N GLN A 146 11.47 -5.21 -16.67
CA GLN A 146 12.48 -4.61 -15.80
C GLN A 146 11.93 -4.42 -14.37
N GLU A 147 10.70 -3.92 -14.24
CA GLU A 147 10.01 -3.77 -12.95
C GLU A 147 9.83 -5.13 -12.27
N ILE A 148 9.44 -6.17 -13.02
CA ILE A 148 9.35 -7.54 -12.49
C ILE A 148 10.71 -8.03 -11.98
N LYS A 149 11.77 -7.83 -12.76
CA LYS A 149 13.13 -8.24 -12.39
C LYS A 149 13.60 -7.54 -11.11
N ASP A 150 13.42 -6.23 -11.02
CA ASP A 150 13.84 -5.45 -9.86
C ASP A 150 13.03 -5.79 -8.61
N ALA A 151 11.71 -5.95 -8.75
CA ALA A 151 10.85 -6.36 -7.65
C ALA A 151 11.24 -7.74 -7.10
N ARG A 152 11.50 -8.72 -7.96
CA ARG A 152 11.97 -10.06 -7.55
C ARG A 152 13.29 -10.00 -6.82
N ARG A 153 14.25 -9.26 -7.35
CA ARG A 153 15.56 -9.07 -6.71
C ARG A 153 15.39 -8.48 -5.31
N ARG A 154 14.58 -7.43 -5.18
CA ARG A 154 14.35 -6.78 -3.89
C ARG A 154 13.60 -7.69 -2.91
N ALA A 155 12.62 -8.45 -3.37
CA ALA A 155 11.91 -9.42 -2.53
C ALA A 155 12.85 -10.49 -1.96
N LEU A 156 13.80 -10.99 -2.75
CA LEU A 156 14.81 -11.94 -2.27
C LEU A 156 15.74 -11.29 -1.23
N GLU A 157 16.18 -10.06 -1.45
CA GLU A 157 16.99 -9.31 -0.46
C GLU A 157 16.26 -9.17 0.88
N ILE A 158 14.96 -8.84 0.86
CA ILE A 158 14.12 -8.74 2.08
C ILE A 158 14.05 -10.08 2.81
N LEU A 159 13.91 -11.19 2.06
CA LEU A 159 13.91 -12.55 2.62
C LEU A 159 15.31 -13.05 3.04
N GLY A 160 16.36 -12.24 2.90
CA GLY A 160 17.74 -12.67 3.15
C GLY A 160 18.26 -13.73 2.17
N LYS A 161 17.60 -13.90 1.02
CA LYS A 161 17.96 -14.84 -0.05
C LYS A 161 18.77 -14.11 -1.14
N LYS A 162 19.69 -14.82 -1.80
CA LYS A 162 20.42 -14.27 -2.96
C LYS A 162 19.59 -14.48 -4.24
N PRO A 163 19.60 -13.52 -5.19
CA PRO A 163 19.09 -13.76 -6.54
C PRO A 163 19.85 -14.92 -7.17
N GLU A 164 19.13 -15.92 -7.70
CA GLU A 164 19.75 -16.94 -8.55
C GLU A 164 20.28 -16.26 -9.81
N SER A 165 21.56 -16.52 -10.10
CA SER A 165 22.35 -15.95 -11.20
C SER A 165 21.92 -16.49 -12.56
#